data_AF-A0A2D8XA52-F1
#
_entry.id   AF-A0A2D8XA52-F1
#
_cell.length_a   1.000
_cell.length_b   1.000
_cell.length_c   1.000
_cell.angle_alpha   90.00
_cell.angle_beta   90.00
_cell.angle_gamma   90.00
#
_symmetry.space_group_name_H-M   'P 1'
#
loop_
_entity.id
_entity.type
_entity.pdbx_description
1 polymer ?
#
loop_
_entity_poly.entity_id
_entity_poly.type
_entity_poly.pdbx_seq_one_letter_code
_entity_poly.pdbx_strand_id
1 'polypeptide(L)'
;MLEEFLDTATLDCSDDFSGSSGVFTTNSIFENNAKLDVVSGNDYLGNFTQGSNQVDVSAVNTTSSAEIGFGFTGILTTLPIDAQVTGGPLTAEPRQITRVNLDLLETLSVSVGSGGTSVPLILQSVTDDFSDGLSKFSGKKEFRMLGYSSDPRVFITQTAPVSLQINGMIVEVAF
;
A
#
# COMPACT_ATOMS: atom_id res chain seq x y z
N MET A 1 -5.11 -4.42 -26.55
CA MET A 1 -5.26 -5.52 -25.57
C MET A 1 -6.55 -5.24 -24.81
N LEU A 2 -7.43 -6.23 -24.64
CA LEU A 2 -8.54 -6.12 -23.70
C LEU A 2 -8.03 -6.77 -22.43
N GLU A 3 -7.92 -6.02 -21.34
CA GLU A 3 -7.46 -6.57 -20.06
C GLU A 3 -8.68 -6.95 -19.21
N GLU A 4 -8.66 -8.18 -18.70
CA GLU A 4 -9.62 -8.68 -17.74
C GLU A 4 -9.17 -8.27 -16.34
N PHE A 5 -10.07 -7.70 -15.55
CA PHE A 5 -9.75 -7.32 -14.17
C PHE A 5 -9.63 -8.59 -13.32
N LEU A 6 -8.40 -8.95 -12.96
CA LEU A 6 -8.09 -10.06 -12.06
C LEU A 6 -7.90 -9.52 -10.64
N ASP A 7 -8.55 -10.14 -9.66
CA ASP A 7 -8.44 -9.78 -8.24
C ASP A 7 -7.14 -10.28 -7.59
N THR A 8 -6.40 -11.14 -8.29
CA THR A 8 -5.10 -11.66 -7.87
C THR A 8 -3.92 -10.78 -8.32
N ALA A 9 -4.10 -9.97 -9.36
CA ALA A 9 -3.08 -9.07 -9.86
C ALA A 9 -2.97 -7.84 -8.93
N THR A 10 -1.75 -7.47 -8.60
CA THR A 10 -1.47 -6.32 -7.72
C THR A 10 -1.06 -5.08 -8.48
N LEU A 11 -0.65 -5.22 -9.73
CA LEU A 11 -0.18 -4.14 -10.60
C LEU A 11 -1.14 -3.90 -11.78
N ASP A 12 -0.99 -2.76 -12.45
CA ASP A 12 -1.76 -2.41 -13.66
C ASP A 12 -1.00 -2.82 -14.92
N CYS A 13 -1.71 -3.28 -15.97
CA CYS A 13 -1.12 -3.83 -17.19
C CYS A 13 0.01 -4.83 -16.88
N SER A 14 -0.23 -5.74 -15.93
CA SER A 14 0.78 -6.66 -15.43
C SER A 14 0.62 -8.06 -16.01
N ASP A 15 1.72 -8.82 -15.95
CA ASP A 15 1.73 -10.25 -16.25
C ASP A 15 2.75 -10.96 -15.37
N ASP A 16 2.59 -12.27 -15.23
CA ASP A 16 3.50 -13.14 -14.50
C ASP A 16 4.66 -13.58 -15.40
N PHE A 17 5.87 -13.10 -15.10
CA PHE A 17 7.05 -13.44 -15.88
C PHE A 17 7.88 -14.51 -15.20
N SER A 18 8.25 -15.53 -15.97
CA SER A 18 9.28 -16.50 -15.58
C SER A 18 10.66 -16.01 -16.05
N GLY A 19 11.64 -16.10 -15.16
CA GLY A 19 13.02 -15.68 -15.40
C GLY A 19 14.03 -16.63 -14.80
N SER A 20 15.31 -16.31 -14.97
CA SER A 20 16.42 -17.03 -14.34
C SER A 20 17.28 -16.05 -13.57
N SER A 21 17.56 -16.37 -12.30
CA SER A 21 18.45 -15.58 -11.44
C SER A 21 18.06 -14.08 -11.35
N GLY A 22 16.76 -13.79 -11.27
CA GLY A 22 16.26 -12.41 -11.19
C GLY A 22 16.21 -11.65 -12.52
N VAL A 23 16.35 -12.33 -13.65
CA VAL A 23 16.30 -11.69 -14.98
C VAL A 23 15.08 -12.19 -15.74
N PHE A 24 14.16 -11.27 -16.07
CA PHE A 24 12.85 -11.57 -16.66
C PHE A 24 12.73 -11.01 -18.08
N THR A 25 12.22 -11.80 -19.02
CA THR A 25 11.99 -11.36 -20.41
C THR A 25 10.54 -10.94 -20.58
N THR A 26 10.30 -9.67 -20.94
CA THR A 26 8.96 -9.07 -20.99
C THR A 26 8.28 -9.17 -22.36
N ASN A 27 8.86 -9.90 -23.31
CA ASN A 27 8.28 -10.17 -24.64
C ASN A 27 7.75 -8.94 -25.40
N SER A 28 8.35 -7.76 -25.17
CA SER A 28 7.96 -6.49 -25.78
C SER A 28 6.55 -5.99 -25.43
N ILE A 29 5.96 -6.45 -24.32
CA ILE A 29 4.67 -5.89 -23.88
C ILE A 29 4.82 -4.46 -23.34
N PHE A 30 5.98 -4.12 -22.79
CA PHE A 30 6.30 -2.76 -22.38
C PHE A 30 7.32 -2.12 -23.33
N GLU A 31 7.30 -0.79 -23.37
CA GLU A 31 8.26 0.01 -24.13
C GLU A 31 9.64 0.01 -23.49
N ASN A 32 10.68 0.24 -24.29
CA ASN A 32 12.03 0.40 -23.78
C ASN A 32 12.12 1.65 -22.88
N ASN A 33 12.75 1.54 -21.71
CA ASN A 33 12.78 2.54 -20.63
C ASN A 33 11.47 2.75 -19.86
N ALA A 34 10.47 1.86 -20.01
CA ALA A 34 9.34 1.85 -19.10
C ALA A 34 9.82 1.59 -17.66
N LYS A 35 9.30 2.36 -16.70
CA LYS A 35 9.48 2.09 -15.27
C LYS A 35 8.37 1.17 -14.82
N LEU A 36 8.76 0.01 -14.32
CA LEU A 36 7.85 -1.06 -13.95
C LEU A 36 8.09 -1.42 -12.49
N ASP A 37 7.01 -1.66 -11.78
CA ASP A 37 7.01 -2.18 -10.43
C ASP A 37 7.11 -3.70 -10.50
N VAL A 38 7.86 -4.30 -9.57
CA VAL A 38 8.07 -5.75 -9.54
C VAL A 38 7.67 -6.30 -8.18
N VAL A 39 6.79 -7.30 -8.20
CA VAL A 39 6.32 -8.03 -7.02
C VAL A 39 6.70 -9.50 -7.17
N SER A 40 7.36 -10.05 -6.15
CA SER A 40 7.77 -11.46 -6.10
C SER A 40 7.10 -12.12 -4.90
N GLY A 41 6.04 -12.90 -5.15
CA GLY A 41 5.22 -13.45 -4.08
C GLY A 41 4.53 -12.32 -3.29
N ASN A 42 4.86 -12.16 -2.02
CA ASN A 42 4.34 -11.07 -1.17
C ASN A 42 5.29 -9.86 -1.08
N ASP A 43 6.49 -9.96 -1.65
CA ASP A 43 7.52 -8.94 -1.51
C ASP A 43 7.51 -7.99 -2.70
N TYR A 44 7.34 -6.70 -2.41
CA TYR A 44 7.55 -5.65 -3.38
C TYR A 44 9.05 -5.35 -3.49
N LEU A 45 9.63 -5.63 -4.66
CA LEU A 45 11.08 -5.50 -4.89
C LEU A 45 11.49 -4.07 -5.26
N GLY A 46 10.53 -3.23 -5.64
CA GLY A 46 10.78 -1.86 -6.09
C GLY A 46 10.46 -1.66 -7.56
N ASN A 47 10.89 -0.52 -8.08
CA ASN A 47 10.75 -0.17 -9.48
C ASN A 47 12.04 -0.39 -10.26
N PHE A 48 11.90 -1.04 -11.41
CA PHE A 48 12.99 -1.37 -12.32
C PHE A 48 12.70 -0.80 -13.69
N THR A 49 13.75 -0.44 -14.42
CA THR A 49 13.61 0.10 -15.77
C THR A 49 13.77 -1.03 -16.77
N GLN A 50 12.82 -1.19 -17.67
CA GLN A 50 12.95 -2.14 -18.77
C GLN A 50 14.07 -1.72 -19.71
N GLY A 51 14.98 -2.65 -20.01
CA GLY A 51 16.01 -2.50 -21.05
C GLY A 51 15.97 -3.68 -22.01
N SER A 52 15.89 -3.42 -23.33
CA SER A 52 15.96 -4.48 -24.37
C SER A 52 15.00 -5.67 -24.14
N ASN A 53 13.74 -5.38 -23.77
CA ASN A 53 12.71 -6.39 -23.41
C ASN A 53 13.04 -7.24 -22.20
N GLN A 54 13.86 -6.72 -21.28
CA GLN A 54 14.27 -7.40 -20.07
C GLN A 54 14.14 -6.47 -18.87
N VAL A 55 13.73 -7.06 -17.75
CA VAL A 55 13.76 -6.44 -16.43
C VAL A 55 14.70 -7.27 -15.56
N ASP A 56 15.71 -6.61 -15.00
CA ASP A 56 16.75 -7.22 -14.17
C ASP A 56 16.58 -6.76 -12.72
N VAL A 57 16.22 -7.71 -11.85
CA VAL A 57 16.11 -7.54 -10.39
C VAL A 57 17.17 -8.33 -9.63
N SER A 58 18.16 -8.90 -10.33
CA SER A 58 19.17 -9.82 -9.76
C SER A 58 19.98 -9.23 -8.60
N ALA A 59 20.09 -7.91 -8.53
CA ALA A 59 20.73 -7.19 -7.43
C ALA A 59 19.94 -7.23 -6.10
N VAL A 60 18.62 -7.47 -6.18
CA VAL A 60 17.70 -7.44 -5.03
C VAL A 60 17.16 -8.84 -4.74
N ASN A 61 16.82 -9.61 -5.77
CA ASN A 61 16.27 -10.94 -5.62
C ASN A 61 16.64 -11.83 -6.83
N THR A 62 16.90 -13.12 -6.59
CA THR A 62 17.27 -14.10 -7.63
C THR A 62 16.13 -15.06 -8.01
N THR A 63 14.91 -14.73 -7.60
CA THR A 63 13.70 -15.53 -7.85
C THR A 63 13.44 -15.73 -9.34
N SER A 64 12.77 -16.83 -9.67
CA SER A 64 12.47 -17.28 -11.03
C SER A 64 11.08 -16.87 -11.54
N SER A 65 10.24 -16.25 -10.71
CA SER A 65 8.89 -15.78 -11.05
C SER A 65 8.59 -14.44 -10.38
N ALA A 66 8.07 -13.47 -11.12
CA ALA A 66 7.60 -12.20 -10.56
C ALA A 66 6.46 -11.63 -11.41
N GLU A 67 5.52 -10.96 -10.73
CA GLU A 67 4.54 -10.08 -11.37
C GLU A 67 5.25 -8.77 -11.71
N ILE A 68 5.15 -8.34 -12.97
CA ILE A 68 5.74 -7.09 -13.45
C ILE A 68 4.69 -6.28 -14.18
N GLY A 69 4.57 -5.00 -13.83
CA GLY A 69 3.59 -4.09 -14.42
C GLY A 69 3.80 -2.65 -13.96
N PHE A 70 2.78 -1.81 -14.14
CA PHE A 70 2.80 -0.45 -13.64
C PHE A 70 2.21 -0.39 -12.22
N GLY A 71 2.94 0.22 -11.29
CA GLY A 71 2.43 0.48 -9.96
C GLY A 71 1.34 1.54 -9.97
N PHE A 72 0.32 1.32 -9.16
CA PHE A 72 -0.68 2.32 -8.83
C PHE A 72 -0.70 2.58 -7.32
N THR A 73 -1.09 3.79 -6.91
CA THR A 73 -1.24 4.11 -5.49
C THR A 73 -2.70 4.43 -5.21
N GLY A 74 -3.36 3.55 -4.45
CA GLY A 74 -4.70 3.82 -3.95
C GLY A 74 -4.66 4.94 -2.90
N ILE A 75 -5.47 5.98 -3.11
CA ILE A 75 -5.66 7.07 -2.14
C ILE A 75 -7.13 7.12 -1.76
N LEU A 76 -7.43 6.85 -0.49
CA LEU A 76 -8.76 6.99 0.09
C LEU A 76 -8.75 8.17 1.06
N THR A 77 -9.69 9.09 0.86
CA THR A 77 -9.87 10.25 1.73
C THR A 77 -11.27 10.24 2.29
N THR A 78 -11.40 10.30 3.62
CA THR A 78 -12.71 10.36 4.25
C THR A 78 -13.30 11.77 4.13
N LEU A 79 -14.61 11.85 4.32
CA LEU A 79 -15.24 13.12 4.66
C LEU A 79 -14.68 13.64 5.99
N PRO A 80 -14.80 14.97 6.25
CA PRO A 80 -14.48 15.52 7.55
C PRO A 80 -15.25 14.78 8.64
N ILE A 81 -14.53 14.35 9.66
CA ILE A 81 -15.13 13.65 10.80
C ILE A 81 -15.72 14.71 11.74
N ASP A 82 -17.02 14.62 11.99
CA ASP A 82 -17.71 15.47 12.94
C ASP A 82 -18.15 14.67 14.17
N ALA A 83 -18.06 15.29 15.34
CA ALA A 83 -18.47 14.69 16.61
C ALA A 83 -19.58 15.52 17.21
N GLN A 84 -20.74 14.90 17.44
CA GLN A 84 -21.81 15.51 18.23
C GLN A 84 -21.50 15.34 19.72
N VAL A 85 -21.38 16.44 20.43
CA VAL A 85 -21.12 16.46 21.88
C VAL A 85 -22.33 17.01 22.63
N THR A 86 -22.40 16.77 23.94
CA THR A 86 -23.51 17.15 24.84
C THR A 86 -23.65 18.68 25.06
N GLY A 87 -23.17 19.51 24.11
CA GLY A 87 -23.25 20.98 24.12
C GLY A 87 -23.53 21.62 22.76
N GLY A 88 -23.70 20.84 21.69
CA GLY A 88 -23.84 21.33 20.31
C GLY A 88 -22.80 20.71 19.36
N PRO A 89 -22.90 20.94 18.04
CA PRO A 89 -21.89 20.46 17.11
C PRO A 89 -20.60 21.29 17.25
N LEU A 90 -19.44 20.62 17.24
CA LEU A 90 -18.11 21.27 17.32
C LEU A 90 -17.65 21.83 15.97
N THR A 91 -18.59 22.21 15.11
CA THR A 91 -18.28 22.70 13.76
C THR A 91 -17.41 23.96 13.87
N ALA A 92 -16.25 23.94 13.20
CA ALA A 92 -15.22 24.99 13.18
C ALA A 92 -14.30 25.10 14.42
N GLU A 93 -14.45 24.23 15.43
CA GLU A 93 -13.47 24.15 16.54
C GLU A 93 -12.32 23.19 16.20
N PRO A 94 -11.09 23.45 16.69
CA PRO A 94 -9.95 22.58 16.46
C PRO A 94 -10.17 21.24 17.15
N ARG A 95 -10.17 20.17 16.34
CA ARG A 95 -10.37 18.79 16.78
C ARG A 95 -9.13 17.97 16.46
N GLN A 96 -8.86 16.97 17.30
CA GLN A 96 -7.74 16.07 17.13
C GLN A 96 -8.25 14.65 16.86
N ILE A 97 -7.78 14.05 15.77
CA ILE A 97 -7.87 12.60 15.62
C ILE A 97 -6.72 12.01 16.42
N THR A 98 -7.03 11.36 17.53
CA THR A 98 -6.02 10.74 18.40
C THR A 98 -5.67 9.35 17.91
N ARG A 99 -6.68 8.61 17.41
CA ARG A 99 -6.54 7.21 17.07
C ARG A 99 -7.43 6.81 15.92
N VAL A 100 -6.88 5.99 15.03
CA VAL A 100 -7.61 5.30 13.97
C VAL A 100 -7.37 3.81 14.12
N ASN A 101 -8.44 3.04 14.29
CA ASN A 101 -8.40 1.59 14.27
C ASN A 101 -8.93 1.11 12.92
N LEU A 102 -8.07 0.45 12.15
CA LEU A 102 -8.46 -0.19 10.89
C LEU A 102 -8.62 -1.69 11.10
N ASP A 103 -9.71 -2.25 10.56
CA ASP A 103 -9.88 -3.70 10.42
C ASP A 103 -9.40 -4.10 9.04
N LEU A 104 -8.25 -4.79 9.01
CA LEU A 104 -7.53 -5.15 7.80
C LEU A 104 -7.69 -6.64 7.52
N LEU A 105 -7.79 -7.01 6.25
CA LEU A 105 -7.74 -8.40 5.80
C LEU A 105 -6.59 -8.57 4.82
N GLU A 106 -5.75 -9.58 5.04
CA GLU A 106 -4.68 -9.98 4.13
C GLU A 106 -3.88 -8.80 3.53
N THR A 107 -3.57 -7.79 4.37
CA THR A 107 -2.99 -6.53 3.91
C THR A 107 -1.47 -6.53 4.06
N LEU A 108 -0.78 -6.08 3.02
CA LEU A 108 0.69 -5.99 2.96
C LEU A 108 1.20 -4.54 3.02
N SER A 109 0.43 -3.57 2.52
CA SER A 109 0.82 -2.15 2.61
C SER A 109 -0.37 -1.27 2.87
N VAL A 110 -0.26 -0.46 3.92
CA VAL A 110 -1.19 0.62 4.22
C VAL A 110 -0.46 1.69 5.03
N SER A 111 -0.81 2.94 4.82
CA SER A 111 -0.36 4.08 5.59
C SER A 111 -1.56 4.97 5.88
N VAL A 112 -1.69 5.38 7.14
CA VAL A 112 -2.85 6.11 7.63
C VAL A 112 -2.39 7.46 8.12
N GLY A 113 -3.00 8.53 7.63
CA GLY A 113 -2.64 9.90 7.98
C GLY A 113 -3.82 10.77 8.37
N SER A 114 -3.49 11.85 9.09
CA SER A 114 -4.38 12.96 9.43
C SER A 114 -3.53 14.21 9.66
N GLY A 115 -4.04 15.38 9.28
CA GLY A 115 -3.39 16.66 9.56
C GLY A 115 -1.95 16.79 9.04
N GLY A 116 -1.60 16.08 7.96
CA GLY A 116 -0.26 16.12 7.35
C GLY A 116 0.76 15.12 7.91
N THR A 117 0.40 14.33 8.92
CA THR A 117 1.22 13.21 9.41
C THR A 117 0.65 11.89 8.91
N SER A 118 1.52 10.98 8.44
CA SER A 118 1.13 9.63 7.97
C SER A 118 1.95 8.57 8.69
N VAL A 119 1.30 7.53 9.17
CA VAL A 119 1.90 6.41 9.90
C VAL A 119 1.73 5.13 9.09
N PRO A 120 2.83 4.52 8.60
CA PRO A 120 2.75 3.27 7.85
C PRO A 120 2.49 2.07 8.76
N LEU A 121 1.87 1.03 8.19
CA LEU A 121 1.84 -0.30 8.78
C LEU A 121 3.24 -0.90 8.72
N ILE A 122 3.74 -1.31 9.88
CA ILE A 122 5.02 -2.00 10.01
C ILE A 122 4.72 -3.49 10.17
N LEU A 123 5.19 -4.30 9.23
CA LEU A 123 5.01 -5.76 9.19
C LEU A 123 6.26 -6.53 9.59
N GLN A 124 7.44 -5.92 9.48
CA GLN A 124 8.73 -6.55 9.81
C GLN A 124 9.40 -5.85 10.99
N SER A 125 10.06 -6.64 11.82
CA SER A 125 10.91 -6.24 12.94
C SER A 125 12.36 -6.64 12.69
N VAL A 126 13.29 -6.08 13.46
CA VAL A 126 14.74 -6.36 13.32
C VAL A 126 15.14 -7.83 13.59
N THR A 127 14.24 -8.62 14.15
CA THR A 127 14.46 -10.03 14.49
C THR A 127 13.87 -11.00 13.47
N ASP A 128 13.18 -10.49 12.46
CA ASP A 128 12.48 -11.34 11.50
C ASP A 128 13.47 -11.96 10.51
N ASP A 129 13.13 -13.15 10.02
CA ASP A 129 13.88 -13.82 8.98
C ASP A 129 13.47 -13.25 7.62
N PHE A 130 14.42 -12.66 6.91
CA PHE A 130 14.22 -12.08 5.57
C PHE A 130 14.31 -13.13 4.45
N SER A 131 14.49 -14.41 4.80
CA SER A 131 14.51 -15.52 3.84
C SER A 131 13.11 -15.91 3.38
N ASP A 132 12.10 -15.63 4.21
CA ASP A 132 10.69 -15.84 3.90
C ASP A 132 10.02 -14.51 3.50
N GLY A 133 9.09 -14.58 2.55
CA GLY A 133 8.35 -13.39 2.12
C GLY A 133 7.46 -12.81 3.22
N LEU A 134 7.06 -11.55 3.05
CA LEU A 134 6.19 -10.84 3.99
C LEU A 134 4.93 -11.63 4.35
N SER A 135 4.64 -11.74 5.64
CA SER A 135 3.37 -12.30 6.12
C SER A 135 2.27 -11.23 6.07
N LYS A 136 1.14 -11.58 5.43
CA LYS A 136 0.00 -10.67 5.32
C LYS A 136 -0.61 -10.44 6.71
N PHE A 137 -0.97 -9.20 7.02
CA PHE A 137 -1.63 -8.87 8.27
C PHE A 137 -3.16 -8.93 8.14
N SER A 138 -3.78 -9.63 9.09
CA SER A 138 -5.24 -9.71 9.23
C SER A 138 -5.64 -9.39 10.68
N GLY A 139 -6.59 -8.48 10.84
CA GLY A 139 -7.14 -8.07 12.12
C GLY A 139 -7.12 -6.56 12.33
N LYS A 140 -7.32 -6.16 13.59
CA LYS A 140 -7.44 -4.74 13.96
C LYS A 140 -6.06 -4.15 14.24
N LYS A 141 -5.68 -3.12 13.50
CA LYS A 141 -4.46 -2.34 13.74
C LYS A 141 -4.80 -0.94 14.23
N GLU A 142 -4.11 -0.53 15.29
CA GLU A 142 -4.17 0.82 15.84
C GLU A 142 -3.09 1.71 15.20
N PHE A 143 -3.52 2.88 14.73
CA PHE A 143 -2.66 3.97 14.29
C PHE A 143 -2.90 5.16 15.19
N ARG A 144 -1.84 5.64 15.84
CA ARG A 144 -1.87 6.84 16.68
C ARG A 144 -1.50 8.04 15.83
N MET A 145 -2.35 9.06 15.87
CA MET A 145 -2.20 10.26 15.08
C MET A 145 -1.90 11.46 15.98
N LEU A 146 -1.11 12.37 15.44
CA LEU A 146 -0.74 13.62 16.09
C LEU A 146 -1.22 14.78 15.21
N GLY A 147 -1.56 15.90 15.85
CA GLY A 147 -2.00 17.12 15.18
C GLY A 147 -3.46 17.45 15.43
N TYR A 148 -3.82 18.69 15.13
CA TYR A 148 -5.17 19.24 15.28
C TYR A 148 -5.59 19.90 13.96
N SER A 149 -6.89 19.84 13.65
CA SER A 149 -7.46 20.44 12.46
C SER A 149 -8.88 20.95 12.75
N SER A 150 -9.27 22.06 12.13
CA SER A 150 -10.66 22.50 12.10
C SER A 150 -11.54 21.53 11.31
N ASP A 151 -10.96 20.85 10.31
CA ASP A 151 -11.62 19.86 9.46
C ASP A 151 -10.79 18.57 9.45
N PRO A 152 -10.87 17.74 10.50
CA PRO A 152 -10.09 16.51 10.59
C PRO A 152 -10.57 15.48 9.56
N ARG A 153 -9.64 14.94 8.78
CA ARG A 153 -9.87 13.89 7.78
C ARG A 153 -8.86 12.77 7.98
N VAL A 154 -9.29 11.55 7.67
CA VAL A 154 -8.39 10.41 7.59
C VAL A 154 -8.03 10.18 6.12
N PHE A 155 -6.75 10.06 5.87
CA PHE A 155 -6.17 9.68 4.58
C PHE A 155 -5.61 8.27 4.71
N ILE A 156 -5.99 7.39 3.80
CA ILE A 156 -5.43 6.05 3.71
C ILE A 156 -4.76 5.94 2.35
N THR A 157 -3.47 5.65 2.36
CA THR A 157 -2.65 5.47 1.17
C THR A 157 -1.86 4.18 1.27
N GLN A 158 -1.21 3.78 0.20
CA GLN A 158 -0.26 2.69 0.19
C GLN A 158 1.15 3.22 -0.03
N THR A 159 2.15 2.51 0.50
CA THR A 159 3.57 2.79 0.24
C THR A 159 4.09 1.92 -0.91
N ALA A 160 3.43 0.79 -1.17
CA ALA A 160 3.71 -0.13 -2.25
C ALA A 160 2.39 -0.62 -2.89
N PRO A 161 2.37 -0.89 -4.21
CA PRO A 161 1.20 -1.36 -4.94
C PRO A 161 0.97 -2.86 -4.67
N VAL A 162 0.60 -3.21 -3.43
CA VAL A 162 0.37 -4.60 -2.98
C VAL A 162 -0.98 -4.73 -2.30
N SER A 163 -1.38 -5.94 -1.91
CA SER A 163 -2.70 -6.22 -1.33
C SER A 163 -3.08 -5.26 -0.18
N LEU A 164 -4.25 -4.63 -0.33
CA LEU A 164 -4.90 -3.79 0.68
C LEU A 164 -6.39 -4.10 0.71
N GLN A 165 -6.89 -4.53 1.86
CA GLN A 165 -8.32 -4.66 2.09
C GLN A 165 -8.68 -4.10 3.46
N ILE A 166 -9.66 -3.20 3.46
CA ILE A 166 -10.15 -2.51 4.66
C ILE A 166 -11.62 -2.90 4.84
N ASN A 167 -11.90 -3.65 5.90
CA ASN A 167 -13.26 -4.09 6.22
C ASN A 167 -14.00 -3.06 7.07
N GLY A 168 -13.28 -2.23 7.82
CA GLY A 168 -13.86 -1.22 8.68
C GLY A 168 -12.84 -0.24 9.23
N MET A 169 -13.35 0.90 9.67
CA MET A 169 -12.56 1.96 10.29
C MET A 169 -13.33 2.54 11.48
N ILE A 170 -12.65 2.67 12.61
CA ILE A 170 -13.16 3.34 13.81
C ILE A 170 -12.18 4.47 14.14
N VAL A 171 -12.71 5.68 14.27
CA VAL A 171 -11.92 6.89 14.53
C VAL A 171 -12.29 7.42 15.91
N GLU A 172 -11.27 7.73 16.72
CA GLU A 172 -11.43 8.45 17.98
C GLU A 172 -11.05 9.91 17.78
N VAL A 173 -11.95 10.79 18.23
CA VAL A 173 -11.79 12.24 18.16
C VAL A 173 -11.73 12.80 19.57
N ALA A 174 -10.69 13.58 19.84
CA ALA A 174 -10.58 14.43 21.02
C ALA A 174 -10.89 15.88 20.64
N PHE A 175 -11.51 16.59 21.57
CA PHE A 175 -11.89 18.00 21.49
C PHE A 175 -11.74 18.64 22.87
#